data_AF-A0A2V5SEF1-F1
#
_entry.id   AF-A0A2V5SEF1-F1
#
_cell.length_a   1.000
_cell.length_b   1.000
_cell.length_c   1.000
_cell.angle_alpha   90.00
_cell.angle_beta   90.00
_cell.angle_gamma   90.00
#
_symmetry.space_group_name_H-M   'P 1'
#
loop_
_entity.id
_entity.type
_entity.pdbx_description
1 polymer ?
#
loop_
_entity_poly.entity_id
_entity_poly.type
_entity_poly.pdbx_seq_one_letter_code
_entity_poly.pdbx_strand_id
1 'polypeptide(L)' 'MKSDSLGQLILTGVPGTRLDAAAEKLFRRIQPGGFILFARNIERAPQLRKLIDDLRSLSE' A
#
# COMPACT_ATOMS: atom_id res chain seq x y z
N MET A 1 -1.27 17.75 16.15
CA MET A 1 -0.53 16.75 15.36
C MET A 1 -1.07 15.40 15.79
N LYS A 2 -1.78 14.66 14.92
CA LYS A 2 -2.23 13.30 15.28
C LYS A 2 -0.97 12.49 15.60
N SER A 3 -1.01 11.75 16.70
CA SER A 3 0.11 11.04 17.35
C SER A 3 1.11 10.49 16.34
N ASP A 4 2.41 10.68 16.63
CA ASP A 4 3.54 10.14 15.89
C ASP A 4 3.48 8.60 15.83
N SER A 5 2.64 8.07 14.94
CA SER A 5 2.53 6.65 14.68
C SER A 5 3.79 6.23 13.93
N LEU A 6 4.62 5.38 14.54
CA LEU A 6 5.86 4.86 13.95
C LEU A 6 5.66 4.32 12.52
N GLY A 7 4.47 3.83 12.18
CA GLY A 7 4.11 3.41 10.84
C GLY A 7 4.26 4.51 9.78
N GLN A 8 3.95 5.77 10.13
CA GLN A 8 4.02 6.90 9.20
C GLN A 8 5.46 7.23 8.76
N LEU A 9 6.47 6.71 9.46
CA LEU A 9 7.88 6.83 9.11
C LEU A 9 8.36 5.70 8.17
N ILE A 10 7.48 4.78 7.78
CA ILE A 10 7.82 3.61 6.97
C ILE A 10 7.26 3.77 5.56
N LEU A 11 8.13 3.56 4.58
CA LEU A 11 7.76 3.24 3.20
C LEU A 11 7.86 1.74 2.99
N THR A 12 6.75 1.08 2.67
CA THR A 12 6.72 -0.39 2.52
C THR A 12 6.52 -0.82 1.07
N GLY A 13 7.12 -1.96 0.71
CA GLY A 13 6.89 -2.58 -0.59
C GLY A 13 5.52 -3.28 -0.66
N VAL A 14 5.00 -3.43 -1.88
CA VAL A 14 3.78 -4.20 -2.14
C VAL A 14 4.14 -5.61 -2.65
N PRO A 15 3.49 -6.68 -2.16
CA PRO A 15 3.91 -8.06 -2.47
C PRO A 15 3.64 -8.46 -3.93
N GLY A 16 2.60 -7.93 -4.57
CA GLY A 16 2.23 -8.32 -5.93
C GLY A 16 1.51 -7.25 -6.72
N THR A 17 0.84 -7.65 -7.80
CA THR A 17 0.13 -6.76 -8.73
C THR A 17 -1.28 -6.41 -8.25
N ARG A 18 -1.73 -6.97 -7.12
CA ARG A 18 -3.04 -6.75 -6.53
C ARG A 18 -2.91 -6.69 -5.01
N LEU A 19 -3.81 -5.94 -4.38
CA LEU A 19 -3.97 -5.97 -2.94
C LEU A 19 -4.81 -7.20 -2.57
N ASP A 20 -4.21 -8.14 -1.83
CA ASP A 20 -4.94 -9.27 -1.25
C ASP A 20 -5.34 -8.99 0.20
N ALA A 21 -6.19 -9.85 0.76
CA ALA A 21 -6.72 -9.68 2.12
C ALA A 21 -5.64 -9.72 3.22
N ALA A 22 -4.53 -10.44 2.99
CA ALA A 22 -3.45 -10.53 3.97
C ALA A 22 -2.63 -9.24 3.99
N ALA A 23 -2.28 -8.73 2.82
CA ALA A 23 -1.61 -7.44 2.64
C ALA A 23 -2.48 -6.28 3.15
N GLU A 24 -3.79 -6.29 2.85
CA GLU A 24 -4.72 -5.29 3.37
C GLU A 24 -4.72 -5.27 4.91
N LYS A 25 -4.90 -6.43 5.55
CA LYS A 25 -4.90 -6.56 7.01
C LYS A 25 -3.58 -6.05 7.61
N LEU A 26 -2.46 -6.35 6.95
CA LEU A 26 -1.14 -5.90 7.38
C LEU A 26 -1.00 -4.38 7.29
N PHE A 27 -1.39 -3.78 6.17
CA PHE A 27 -1.28 -2.33 5.95
C PHE A 27 -2.24 -1.53 6.83
N ARG A 28 -3.44 -2.03 7.09
CA ARG A 28 -4.36 -1.44 8.09
C ARG A 28 -3.77 -1.46 9.50
N ARG A 29 -3.01 -2.50 9.86
CA ARG A 29 -2.33 -2.58 11.15
C ARG A 29 -1.11 -1.67 11.24
N ILE A 30 -0.27 -1.63 10.21
CA ILE A 30 0.99 -0.88 10.21
C ILE A 30 0.76 0.62 10.01
N GLN A 31 -0.22 0.99 9.18
CA GLN A 31 -0.47 2.38 8.75
C GLN A 31 0.83 3.04 8.22
N PRO A 32 1.40 2.49 7.12
CA PRO A 32 2.61 3.05 6.53
C PRO A 32 2.37 4.48 6.02
N GLY A 33 3.42 5.30 6.04
CA GLY A 33 3.38 6.65 5.46
C GLY A 33 3.34 6.64 3.94
N GLY A 34 3.71 5.51 3.32
CA GLY A 34 3.60 5.34 1.87
C GLY A 34 3.99 3.94 1.39
N PHE A 35 3.81 3.72 0.09
CA PHE A 35 4.08 2.47 -0.59
C PHE A 35 5.12 2.67 -1.70
N ILE A 36 6.02 1.69 -1.86
CA ILE A 36 6.99 1.64 -2.95
C ILE A 36 6.60 0.52 -3.92
N LEU A 37 6.46 0.86 -5.19
CA LEU A 37 6.17 -0.09 -6.26
C LEU A 37 7.44 -0.42 -7.05
N PHE A 38 7.59 -1.68 -7.42
CA PHE A 38 8.66 -2.22 -8.25
C PHE A 38 8.07 -2.87 -9.51
N ALA A 39 8.93 -3.32 -10.43
CA ALA A 39 8.50 -3.99 -11.66
C ALA A 39 7.52 -5.16 -11.42
N ARG A 40 7.71 -5.93 -10.33
CA ARG A 40 6.81 -7.04 -9.94
C ARG A 40 5.38 -6.61 -9.58
N ASN A 41 5.12 -5.31 -9.43
CA ASN A 41 3.81 -4.76 -9.09
C ASN A 41 3.05 -4.24 -10.33
N ILE A 42 3.69 -4.24 -11.50
CA ILE A 42 3.21 -3.58 -12.72
C ILE A 42 3.07 -4.61 -13.84
N GLU A 43 1.84 -4.87 -14.26
CA GLU A 43 1.52 -5.66 -15.46
C GLU A 43 1.10 -4.77 -16.62
N ARG A 44 0.18 -3.84 -16.37
CA ARG A 44 -0.39 -2.92 -17.37
C ARG A 44 -1.08 -1.74 -16.71
N ALA A 45 -1.26 -0.64 -17.45
CA ALA A 45 -1.80 0.61 -16.91
C ALA A 45 -3.16 0.46 -16.15
N PRO A 46 -4.16 -0.29 -16.64
CA PRO A 46 -5.41 -0.48 -15.89
C PRO A 46 -5.24 -1.23 -14.57
N GLN A 47 -4.37 -2.24 -14.54
CA GLN A 47 -4.07 -3.00 -13.32
C GLN A 47 -3.35 -2.11 -12.30
N LEU A 48 -2.35 -1.34 -12.76
CA LEU A 48 -1.59 -0.45 -11.89
C LEU A 48 -2.49 0.64 -11.27
N ARG A 49 -3.40 1.23 -12.06
CA ARG A 49 -4.39 2.18 -11.54
C ARG A 49 -5.22 1.54 -10.44
N LYS A 50 -5.77 0.34 -10.67
CA LYS A 50 -6.55 -0.37 -9.66
C LYS A 50 -5.72 -0.61 -8.38
N LEU A 51 -4.48 -1.06 -8.52
CA LEU A 51 -3.59 -1.28 -7.37
C LEU A 51 -3.37 0.01 -6.56
N ILE A 52 -3.15 1.14 -7.23
CA ILE A 52 -2.97 2.44 -6.57
C ILE A 52 -4.26 2.88 -5.86
N ASP A 53 -5.42 2.73 -6.51
CA ASP A 53 -6.72 3.07 -5.92
C ASP A 53 -7.02 2.20 -4.68
N ASP A 54 -6.75 0.89 -4.76
CA ASP A 54 -6.90 -0.05 -3.66
C ASP A 54 -5.99 0.35 -2.47
N LEU A 55 -4.72 0.66 -2.72
CA LEU A 55 -3.77 1.09 -1.67
C LEU A 55 -4.18 2.43 -1.03
N ARG A 56 -4.69 3.38 -1.84
CA ARG A 56 -5.16 4.68 -1.36
C ARG A 56 -6.39 4.55 -0.44
N SER A 57 -7.28 3.59 -0.70
CA SER A 57 -8.43 3.31 0.14
C SER A 57 -8.08 2.84 1.57
N LEU A 58 -6.81 2.49 1.82
CA LEU A 58 -6.31 2.11 3.15
C LEU A 58 -5.82 3.31 3.97
N SER A 59 -5.78 4.49 3.36
CA SER A 59 -5.19 5.72 3.92
C SER A 59 -6.22 6.82 4.22
N GLU A 60 -7.51 6.54 4.03
CA GLU A 60 -8.63 7.35 4.56
C GLU A 60 -8.90 6.99 6.03
#